data_AF-K9ZMU7-F1
#
_entry.id   AF-K9ZMU7-F1
#
_cell.length_a   1.000
_cell.length_b   1.000
_cell.length_c   1.000
_cell.angle_alpha   90.00
_cell.angle_beta   90.00
_cell.angle_gamma   90.00
#
_symmetry.space_group_name_H-M   'P 1'
#
loop_
_entity.id
_entity.type
_entity.pdbx_description
1 polymer ?
#
loop_
_entity_poly.entity_id
_entity_poly.type
_entity_poly.pdbx_seq_one_letter_code
_entity_poly.pdbx_strand_id
1 'polypeptide(L)'
;MFAETSSRYVTRNPEILGGEPIITGTRTSIRAIVGLWRLGIMPEEILNHLPHLTLAQVFDALSFYLDHQAEINDYIERNQVPNELVHPAVKATRKDHPLAKFAGILSDAEATEIKQ
;
A
#
# COMPACT_ATOMS: atom_id res chain seq x y z
N MET A 1 -2.75 11.49 -32.35
CA MET A 1 -2.60 10.16 -31.75
C MET A 1 -1.95 10.35 -30.40
N PHE A 2 -2.61 9.94 -29.31
CA PHE A 2 -1.98 9.86 -28.00
C PHE A 2 -1.47 8.44 -27.82
N ALA A 3 -0.24 8.27 -27.35
CA ALA A 3 0.27 6.97 -26.96
C ALA A 3 -0.19 6.68 -25.53
N GLU A 4 -0.72 5.48 -25.27
CA GLU A 4 -0.98 5.03 -23.91
C GLU A 4 0.37 4.89 -23.19
N THR A 5 0.55 5.63 -22.11
CA THR A 5 1.75 5.51 -21.26
C THR A 5 1.42 4.55 -20.14
N SER A 6 1.97 3.33 -20.18
CA SER A 6 1.86 2.39 -19.07
C SER A 6 2.79 2.79 -17.93
N SER A 7 2.56 2.22 -16.74
CA SER A 7 3.54 2.28 -15.65
C SER A 7 4.86 1.63 -16.09
N ARG A 8 5.99 2.29 -15.84
CA ARG A 8 7.31 1.92 -16.36
C ARG A 8 7.98 0.85 -15.49
N TYR A 9 7.72 0.88 -14.20
CA TYR A 9 8.39 0.09 -13.19
C TYR A 9 7.50 -0.98 -12.57
N VAL A 10 6.25 -1.10 -13.00
CA VAL A 10 5.33 -2.13 -12.51
C VAL A 10 5.27 -3.29 -13.50
N THR A 11 5.44 -4.51 -12.99
CA THR A 11 5.34 -5.75 -13.76
C THR A 11 4.58 -6.81 -12.97
N ARG A 12 4.27 -7.94 -13.64
CA ARG A 12 3.63 -9.11 -13.03
C ARG A 12 4.39 -10.36 -13.42
N ASN A 13 4.53 -11.28 -12.47
CA ASN A 13 5.05 -12.61 -12.73
C ASN A 13 4.20 -13.63 -11.94
N PRO A 14 3.52 -14.59 -12.60
CA PRO A 14 2.72 -15.61 -11.91
C PRO A 14 3.49 -16.42 -10.85
N GLU A 15 4.80 -16.56 -11.01
CA GLU A 15 5.69 -17.28 -10.07
C GLU A 15 6.09 -16.42 -8.86
N ILE A 16 5.74 -15.13 -8.85
CA ILE A 16 6.06 -14.18 -7.80
C ILE A 16 4.76 -13.65 -7.21
N LEU A 17 4.52 -13.96 -5.92
CA LEU A 17 3.33 -13.49 -5.19
C LEU A 17 2.01 -13.79 -5.92
N GLY A 18 1.94 -14.90 -6.67
CA GLY A 18 0.74 -15.30 -7.41
C GLY A 18 0.31 -14.35 -8.53
N GLY A 19 1.23 -13.54 -9.06
CA GLY A 19 0.92 -12.56 -10.12
C GLY A 19 0.49 -11.18 -9.63
N GLU A 20 0.60 -10.92 -8.32
CA GLU A 20 0.43 -9.57 -7.74
C GLU A 20 1.38 -8.57 -8.45
N PRO A 21 0.94 -7.32 -8.69
CA PRO A 21 1.82 -6.27 -9.20
C PRO A 21 3.05 -6.06 -8.32
N ILE A 22 4.24 -6.05 -8.93
CA ILE A 22 5.53 -5.87 -8.28
C ILE A 22 6.37 -4.81 -9.00
N ILE A 23 7.34 -4.24 -8.29
CA ILE A 23 8.38 -3.42 -8.92
C ILE A 23 9.30 -4.31 -9.77
N THR A 24 9.47 -3.94 -11.04
CA THR A 24 10.36 -4.60 -12.01
C THR A 24 11.77 -4.81 -11.44
N GLY A 25 12.26 -6.05 -11.57
CA GLY A 25 13.58 -6.44 -11.05
C GLY A 25 13.61 -6.74 -9.56
N THR A 26 12.46 -6.71 -8.87
CA THR A 26 12.36 -7.00 -7.43
C THR A 26 11.22 -7.98 -7.16
N ARG A 27 11.05 -8.38 -5.90
CA ARG A 27 9.83 -9.06 -5.40
C ARG A 27 8.99 -8.14 -4.51
N THR A 28 9.18 -6.83 -4.60
CA THR A 28 8.46 -5.84 -3.78
C THR A 28 7.11 -5.55 -4.41
N SER A 29 6.03 -5.90 -3.72
CA SER A 29 4.69 -5.64 -4.22
C SER A 29 4.32 -4.17 -4.12
N ILE A 30 3.42 -3.74 -5.01
CA ILE A 30 2.83 -2.39 -4.94
C ILE A 30 2.08 -2.21 -3.61
N ARG A 31 1.42 -3.26 -3.12
CA ARG A 31 0.81 -3.31 -1.79
C ARG A 31 1.77 -2.94 -0.66
N ALA A 32 3.03 -3.39 -0.69
CA ALA A 32 3.99 -3.06 0.37
C ALA A 32 4.27 -1.54 0.41
N ILE A 33 4.46 -0.93 -0.75
CA ILE A 33 4.69 0.52 -0.89
C ILE A 33 3.44 1.30 -0.45
N VAL A 34 2.26 0.89 -0.92
CA VAL A 34 0.98 1.50 -0.53
C VAL A 34 0.73 1.35 0.97
N GLY A 35 1.09 0.21 1.56
CA GLY A 35 0.99 -0.04 2.99
C GLY A 35 1.80 0.96 3.81
N LEU A 36 3.07 1.19 3.45
CA LEU A 36 3.92 2.19 4.12
C LEU A 36 3.36 3.61 3.95
N TRP A 37 2.92 3.96 2.75
CA TRP A 37 2.33 5.27 2.47
C TRP A 37 1.04 5.51 3.28
N ARG A 38 0.20 4.48 3.41
CA ARG A 38 -1.01 4.50 4.25
C ARG A 38 -0.71 4.61 5.75
N LEU A 39 0.46 4.15 6.18
CA LEU A 39 1.03 4.39 7.51
C LEU A 39 1.70 5.76 7.65
N GLY A 40 1.40 6.73 6.76
CA GLY A 40 1.85 8.11 6.91
C GLY A 40 3.30 8.36 6.54
N ILE A 41 4.02 7.34 6.10
CA ILE A 41 5.40 7.47 5.65
C ILE A 41 5.39 8.24 4.34
N MET A 42 6.16 9.33 4.28
CA MET A 42 6.27 10.13 3.06
C MET A 42 6.93 9.30 1.94
N PRO A 43 6.55 9.47 0.67
CA PRO A 43 7.15 8.70 -0.44
C PRO A 43 8.68 8.72 -0.47
N GLU A 44 9.29 9.84 -0.11
CA GLU A 44 10.73 10.02 -0.01
C GLU A 44 11.35 9.18 1.12
N GLU A 45 10.61 8.99 2.21
CA GLU A 45 11.03 8.21 3.39
C GLU A 45 10.82 6.70 3.23
N ILE A 46 9.96 6.27 2.28
CA ILE A 46 9.74 4.84 1.98
C ILE A 46 11.05 4.13 1.65
N LEU A 47 12.03 4.84 1.06
CA LEU A 47 13.35 4.29 0.75
C LEU A 47 14.14 3.86 2.00
N ASN A 48 13.86 4.43 3.17
CA ASN A 48 14.47 3.99 4.42
C ASN A 48 13.99 2.59 4.82
N HIS A 49 12.79 2.21 4.37
CA HIS A 49 12.19 0.89 4.62
C HIS A 49 12.44 -0.09 3.48
N LEU A 50 12.62 0.41 2.26
CA LEU A 50 12.83 -0.36 1.03
C LEU A 50 14.06 0.17 0.26
N PRO A 51 15.29 0.00 0.82
CA PRO A 51 16.50 0.67 0.31
C PRO A 51 16.97 0.17 -1.06
N HIS A 52 16.45 -0.95 -1.54
CA HIS A 52 16.72 -1.47 -2.89
C HIS A 52 15.85 -0.83 -3.98
N LEU A 53 14.94 0.08 -3.62
CA LEU A 53 14.13 0.84 -4.57
C LEU A 53 14.75 2.19 -4.89
N THR A 54 14.29 2.77 -6.00
CA THR A 54 14.53 4.16 -6.36
C THR A 54 13.28 5.01 -6.11
N LEU A 55 13.46 6.31 -5.91
CA LEU A 55 12.32 7.23 -5.70
C LEU A 55 11.35 7.22 -6.89
N ALA A 56 11.85 7.08 -8.11
CA ALA A 56 11.02 6.98 -9.31
C ALA A 56 10.12 5.73 -9.30
N GLN A 57 10.62 4.59 -8.81
CA GLN A 57 9.82 3.38 -8.66
C GLN A 57 8.73 3.53 -7.59
N VAL A 58 9.03 4.24 -6.50
CA VAL A 58 8.03 4.54 -5.46
C VAL A 58 6.90 5.39 -6.03
N PHE A 59 7.21 6.50 -6.70
CA PHE A 59 6.17 7.36 -7.29
C PHE A 59 5.38 6.67 -8.40
N ASP A 60 6.02 5.87 -9.25
CA ASP A 60 5.33 5.10 -10.29
C ASP A 60 4.41 4.03 -9.69
N ALA A 61 4.82 3.37 -8.60
CA ALA A 61 3.95 2.46 -7.86
C ALA A 61 2.74 3.14 -7.23
N LEU A 62 2.92 4.33 -6.65
CA LEU A 62 1.81 5.12 -6.12
C LEU A 62 0.88 5.60 -7.23
N SER A 63 1.41 6.04 -8.37
CA SER A 63 0.61 6.36 -9.56
C SER A 63 -0.20 5.16 -10.02
N PHE A 64 0.45 4.00 -10.18
CA PHE A 64 -0.22 2.76 -10.58
C PHE A 64 -1.33 2.38 -9.61
N TYR A 65 -1.08 2.48 -8.31
CA TYR A 65 -2.08 2.23 -7.28
C TYR A 65 -3.29 3.16 -7.41
N LEU A 66 -3.08 4.45 -7.65
CA LEU A 66 -4.18 5.42 -7.79
C LEU A 66 -5.10 5.11 -8.98
N ASP A 67 -4.54 4.53 -10.05
CA ASP A 67 -5.33 4.08 -11.20
C ASP A 67 -5.97 2.70 -11.00
N HIS A 68 -5.42 1.86 -10.12
CA HIS A 68 -5.82 0.45 -9.90
C HIS A 68 -6.22 0.14 -8.45
N GLN A 69 -6.84 1.11 -7.77
CA GLN A 69 -7.09 1.02 -6.32
C GLN A 69 -7.87 -0.23 -5.91
N ALA A 70 -8.93 -0.58 -6.65
CA ALA A 70 -9.77 -1.74 -6.34
C ALA A 70 -8.96 -3.04 -6.32
N GLU A 71 -8.08 -3.22 -7.31
CA GLU A 71 -7.22 -4.41 -7.39
C GLU A 71 -6.25 -4.48 -6.21
N ILE A 72 -5.52 -3.39 -5.96
CA ILE A 72 -4.51 -3.38 -4.89
C ILE A 72 -5.16 -3.47 -3.51
N ASN A 73 -6.36 -2.91 -3.34
CA ASN A 73 -7.12 -3.03 -2.09
C ASN A 73 -7.52 -4.47 -1.81
N ASP A 74 -7.97 -5.22 -2.82
CA ASP A 74 -8.26 -6.65 -2.67
C ASP A 74 -7.00 -7.44 -2.27
N TYR A 75 -5.83 -7.14 -2.84
CA TYR A 75 -4.58 -7.72 -2.34
C TYR A 75 -4.26 -7.31 -0.90
N ILE A 76 -4.49 -6.05 -0.51
CA ILE A 76 -4.29 -5.59 0.87
C ILE A 76 -5.17 -6.40 1.82
N GLU A 77 -6.48 -6.49 1.53
CA GLU A 77 -7.48 -7.20 2.33
C GLU A 77 -7.15 -8.69 2.49
N ARG A 78 -6.82 -9.38 1.39
CA ARG A 78 -6.45 -10.80 1.41
C ARG A 78 -5.20 -11.10 2.24
N ASN A 79 -4.31 -10.12 2.39
CA ASN A 79 -3.08 -10.25 3.17
C ASN A 79 -3.19 -9.67 4.59
N GLN A 80 -4.38 -9.21 5.02
CA GLN A 80 -4.57 -8.76 6.40
C GLN A 80 -4.62 -9.95 7.36
N VAL A 81 -3.94 -9.80 8.50
CA VAL A 81 -4.09 -10.72 9.62
C VAL A 81 -5.44 -10.41 10.30
N PRO A 82 -6.33 -11.40 10.48
CA PRO A 82 -7.57 -11.22 11.21
C PRO A 82 -7.33 -10.61 12.59
N ASN A 83 -8.17 -9.65 12.98
CA ASN A 83 -7.97 -8.91 14.23
C ASN A 83 -7.91 -9.81 15.46
N GLU A 84 -8.56 -10.98 15.45
CA GLU A 84 -8.55 -11.95 16.53
C GLU A 84 -7.15 -12.54 16.77
N LEU A 85 -6.33 -12.61 15.71
CA LEU A 85 -4.98 -13.17 15.73
C LEU A 85 -3.90 -12.10 15.96
N VAL A 86 -4.26 -10.82 15.92
CA VAL A 86 -3.34 -9.71 16.16
C VAL A 86 -3.13 -9.53 17.67
N HIS A 87 -1.88 -9.58 18.13
CA HIS A 87 -1.53 -9.34 19.53
C HIS A 87 -1.97 -7.92 19.97
N PRO A 88 -2.54 -7.74 21.18
CA PRO A 88 -3.05 -6.45 21.64
C PRO A 88 -2.06 -5.28 21.54
N ALA A 89 -0.78 -5.54 21.75
CA ALA A 89 0.28 -4.53 21.61
C ALA A 89 0.39 -3.92 20.19
N VAL A 90 -0.05 -4.64 19.15
CA VAL A 90 -0.06 -4.19 17.75
C VAL A 90 -1.37 -3.46 17.40
N LYS A 91 -2.45 -3.66 18.16
CA LYS A 91 -3.75 -3.00 17.93
C LYS A 91 -3.76 -1.54 18.37
N ALA A 92 -3.04 -1.21 19.43
CA ALA A 92 -3.01 0.14 20.00
C ALA A 92 -2.43 1.19 19.02
N THR A 93 -1.48 0.80 18.17
CA THR A 93 -0.79 1.71 17.23
C THR A 93 -1.57 2.03 15.96
N ARG A 94 -2.66 1.31 15.64
CA ARG A 94 -3.45 1.54 14.41
C ARG A 94 -4.48 2.67 14.52
N LYS A 95 -4.98 2.96 15.72
CA LYS A 95 -6.10 3.90 15.92
C LYS A 95 -5.69 5.38 15.89
N ASP A 96 -4.45 5.69 16.26
CA ASP A 96 -3.99 7.08 16.44
C ASP A 96 -3.28 7.67 15.21
N HIS A 97 -3.42 7.04 14.03
CA HIS A 97 -2.62 7.41 12.87
C HIS A 97 -3.24 8.60 12.07
N PRO A 98 -2.49 9.69 11.81
CA PRO A 98 -3.02 10.92 11.20
C PRO A 98 -3.61 10.75 9.78
N LEU A 99 -3.20 9.71 9.04
CA LEU A 99 -3.76 9.38 7.72
C LEU A 99 -4.74 8.19 7.75
N ALA A 100 -5.14 7.67 8.91
CA ALA A 100 -6.01 6.48 9.00
C ALA A 100 -7.32 6.64 8.20
N LYS A 101 -7.83 7.87 8.08
CA LYS A 101 -9.01 8.21 7.27
C LYS A 101 -8.75 8.22 5.75
N PHE A 102 -7.57 8.65 5.31
CA PHE A 102 -7.20 8.69 3.89
C PHE A 102 -6.72 7.33 3.37
N ALA A 103 -6.25 6.48 4.28
CA ALA A 103 -5.71 5.16 3.99
C ALA A 103 -6.76 4.05 3.84
N GLY A 104 -8.06 4.34 4.01
CA GLY A 104 -9.11 3.31 4.01
C GLY A 104 -8.94 2.25 5.09
N ILE A 105 -8.25 2.59 6.19
CA ILE A 105 -7.99 1.69 7.33
C ILE A 105 -9.12 1.79 8.36
N LEU A 106 -9.82 2.92 8.43
CA LEU A 106 -11.03 3.10 9.23
C LEU A 106 -12.26 2.94 8.33
N SER A 107 -13.20 2.11 8.78
CA SER A 107 -14.56 2.15 8.24
C SER A 107 -15.24 3.49 8.57
N ASP A 108 -16.22 3.92 7.78
CA ASP A 108 -16.97 5.17 8.05
C ASP A 108 -17.59 5.20 9.47
N ALA A 109 -17.91 4.01 10.01
CA ALA A 109 -18.43 3.84 11.37
C ALA A 109 -17.40 4.22 12.44
N GLU A 110 -16.14 3.80 12.28
CA GLU A 110 -15.08 4.06 13.27
C GLU A 110 -14.56 5.51 13.22
N ALA A 111 -14.67 6.17 12.06
CA ALA A 111 -14.31 7.58 11.92
C ALA A 111 -15.28 8.54 12.65
N THR A 112 -16.48 8.07 13.00
CA THR A 112 -17.53 8.88 13.63
C THR A 112 -17.31 9.02 15.16
N GLU A 113 -16.51 8.13 15.76
CA GLU A 113 -16.31 8.06 17.22
C GLU A 113 -15.20 9.00 17.75
N ILE A 114 -14.39 9.59 16.87
CA ILE A 114 -13.24 10.48 17.25
C ILE A 114 -13.68 11.95 17.45
N LYS A 115 -14.98 12.24 17.40
CA LYS A 115 -15.53 13.61 17.58
C LYS A 115 -16.40 13.80 18.83
N GLN A 116 -16.27 12.95 19.84
CA GLN A 116 -16.90 13.15 21.16
C GLN A 116 -15.88 13.44 22.24
#